data_AF-A0A7W9EEN3-F1
#
_entry.id   AF-A0A7W9EEN3-F1
#
_cell.length_a   1.000
_cell.length_b   1.000
_cell.length_c   1.000
_cell.angle_alpha   90.00
_cell.angle_beta   90.00
_cell.angle_gamma   90.00
#
_symmetry.space_group_name_H-M   'P 1'
#
loop_
_entity.id
_entity.type
_entity.pdbx_description
1 polymer ?
#
loop_
_entity_poly.entity_id
_entity_poly.type
_entity_poly.pdbx_seq_one_letter_code
_entity_poly.pdbx_strand_id
1 'polypeptide(L)'
;MKIGFDLATMEWCKEARREPRRTYKRLALKQRNSEEISAGPRRRTRKGSAARRAELLELAVKAFAVKGLRRAVHADVAALTDVSIPTIFRYFPTREALVSAVLEAVAAFWYGGVIARLPEDPDQNPRVALYAIVVSLGEMFQRNPEFATLWLEWSSIGDEDYWCRYNEFIDRDIAAYRMLIQRGKANGYIASSLDATAAARLIVGQSLTVAAMLRNGMPTDEINAFIRFYIDAALGFSILTSS
;
A
#
# COMPACT_ATOMS: atom_id res chain seq x y z
N MET A 1 -20.29 0.94 -10.40
CA MET A 1 -19.73 -0.43 -10.28
C MET A 1 -19.52 -0.69 -8.79
N LYS A 2 -20.33 -1.55 -8.16
CA LYS A 2 -20.23 -1.83 -6.71
C LYS A 2 -19.02 -2.72 -6.46
N ILE A 3 -17.90 -2.14 -6.05
CA ILE A 3 -16.75 -2.89 -5.54
C ILE A 3 -16.97 -2.99 -4.03
N GLY A 4 -17.57 -4.10 -3.60
CA GLY A 4 -17.82 -4.41 -2.20
C GLY A 4 -16.55 -4.97 -1.54
N PHE A 5 -16.36 -4.61 -0.28
CA PHE A 5 -15.29 -5.07 0.58
C PHE A 5 -15.35 -6.61 0.75
N ASP A 6 -14.32 -7.35 0.33
CA ASP A 6 -14.26 -8.80 0.53
C ASP A 6 -13.85 -9.13 1.96
N LEU A 7 -14.84 -9.46 2.79
CA LEU A 7 -14.67 -9.95 4.16
C LEU A 7 -13.69 -11.14 4.24
N ALA A 8 -13.54 -11.94 3.18
CA ALA A 8 -12.62 -13.07 3.16
C ALA A 8 -11.15 -12.63 3.22
N THR A 9 -10.82 -11.44 2.71
CA THR A 9 -9.43 -10.96 2.68
C THR A 9 -9.00 -10.40 4.06
N MET A 10 -9.93 -9.85 4.83
CA MET A 10 -9.69 -9.41 6.21
C MET A 10 -9.62 -10.58 7.20
N GLU A 11 -10.50 -11.58 7.07
CA GLU A 11 -10.41 -12.81 7.85
C GLU A 11 -9.15 -13.61 7.49
N TRP A 12 -8.72 -13.59 6.23
CA TRP A 12 -7.44 -14.15 5.81
C TRP A 12 -6.25 -13.53 6.54
N CYS A 13 -6.16 -12.20 6.65
CA CYS A 13 -5.09 -11.53 7.39
C CYS A 13 -5.10 -11.82 8.90
N LYS A 14 -6.26 -12.12 9.49
CA LYS A 14 -6.40 -12.50 10.91
C LYS A 14 -6.03 -13.97 11.13
N GLU A 15 -6.51 -14.86 10.26
CA GLU A 15 -6.26 -16.31 10.30
C GLU A 15 -4.79 -16.64 9.97
N ALA A 16 -4.22 -15.98 8.96
CA ALA A 16 -2.81 -16.13 8.60
C ALA A 16 -1.85 -15.70 9.74
N ARG A 17 -2.27 -14.73 10.56
CA ARG A 17 -1.55 -14.33 11.78
C ARG A 17 -1.63 -15.37 12.89
N ARG A 18 -2.72 -16.15 12.98
CA ARG A 18 -2.93 -17.19 13.99
C ARG A 18 -2.22 -18.50 13.63
N GLU A 19 -2.37 -19.00 12.39
CA GLU A 19 -1.76 -20.26 11.93
C GLU A 19 -1.11 -20.13 10.53
N PRO A 20 0.08 -19.50 10.42
CA PRO A 20 0.69 -19.20 9.12
C PRO A 20 1.01 -20.46 8.30
N ARG A 21 1.53 -21.53 8.93
CA ARG A 21 1.93 -22.75 8.20
C ARG A 21 0.76 -23.50 7.55
N ARG A 22 -0.44 -23.46 8.14
CA ARG A 22 -1.64 -24.15 7.62
C ARG A 22 -2.35 -23.33 6.55
N THR A 23 -2.41 -22.01 6.72
CA THR A 23 -3.05 -21.10 5.76
C THR A 23 -2.36 -21.15 4.39
N TYR A 24 -1.02 -21.11 4.38
CA TYR A 24 -0.26 -21.20 3.13
C TYR A 24 -0.34 -22.57 2.47
N LYS A 25 -0.34 -23.67 3.25
CA LYS A 25 -0.62 -25.02 2.71
C LYS A 25 -1.99 -25.10 2.06
N ARG A 26 -3.05 -24.57 2.69
CA ARG A 26 -4.41 -24.57 2.12
C ARG A 26 -4.51 -23.76 0.83
N LEU A 27 -3.88 -22.60 0.75
CA LEU A 27 -3.85 -21.78 -0.49
C LEU A 27 -3.05 -22.46 -1.60
N ALA A 28 -1.88 -23.01 -1.27
CA ALA A 28 -1.06 -23.76 -2.21
C ALA A 28 -1.75 -25.05 -2.69
N LEU A 29 -2.62 -25.67 -1.87
CA LEU A 29 -3.47 -26.80 -2.27
C LEU A 29 -4.69 -26.35 -3.10
N LYS A 30 -5.32 -25.22 -2.76
CA LYS A 30 -6.48 -24.71 -3.50
C LYS A 30 -6.08 -24.26 -4.92
N GLN A 31 -4.89 -23.67 -5.07
CA GLN A 31 -4.30 -23.33 -6.37
C GLN A 31 -3.85 -24.58 -7.15
N ARG A 32 -3.28 -25.59 -6.46
CA ARG A 32 -2.94 -26.89 -7.07
C ARG A 32 -4.17 -27.59 -7.64
N ASN A 33 -5.27 -27.70 -6.90
CA ASN A 33 -6.47 -28.38 -7.35
C ASN A 33 -7.15 -27.70 -8.55
N SER A 34 -6.97 -26.38 -8.71
CA SER A 34 -7.42 -25.65 -9.91
C SER A 34 -6.50 -25.81 -11.12
N GLU A 35 -5.22 -26.18 -10.93
CA GLU A 35 -4.23 -26.34 -12.00
C GLU A 35 -3.95 -27.81 -12.37
N GLU A 36 -4.14 -28.76 -11.45
CA GLU A 36 -3.85 -30.20 -11.61
C GLU A 36 -4.88 -30.95 -12.46
N ILE A 37 -6.03 -30.35 -12.76
CA ILE A 37 -6.99 -30.95 -13.70
C ILE A 37 -6.48 -30.90 -15.16
N SER A 38 -5.34 -30.24 -15.47
CA SER A 38 -4.83 -30.20 -16.86
C SER A 38 -3.31 -30.08 -17.09
N ALA A 39 -2.43 -30.94 -16.55
CA ALA A 39 -1.07 -31.06 -17.14
C ALA A 39 -0.24 -32.29 -16.69
N GLY A 40 0.30 -33.01 -17.68
CA GLY A 40 1.45 -33.92 -17.52
C GLY A 40 2.80 -33.19 -17.28
N PRO A 41 3.94 -33.90 -17.23
CA PRO A 41 5.17 -33.40 -16.62
C PRO A 41 5.78 -32.22 -17.42
N ARG A 42 5.62 -30.99 -16.88
CA ARG A 42 6.15 -29.76 -17.49
C ARG A 42 7.64 -29.58 -17.18
N ARG A 43 8.47 -29.60 -18.24
CA ARG A 43 9.87 -29.15 -18.22
C ARG A 43 9.92 -27.69 -17.78
N ARG A 44 10.46 -27.44 -16.58
CA ARG A 44 10.52 -26.12 -15.92
C ARG A 44 11.29 -25.12 -16.80
N THR A 45 10.60 -24.23 -17.49
CA THR A 45 11.22 -23.13 -18.25
C THR A 45 11.93 -22.19 -17.28
N ARG A 46 13.21 -21.90 -17.53
CA ARG A 46 14.02 -20.99 -16.72
C ARG A 46 13.53 -19.56 -16.92
N LYS A 47 12.65 -19.08 -16.04
CA LYS A 47 12.30 -17.64 -15.97
C LYS A 47 13.59 -16.81 -15.87
N GLY A 48 13.66 -15.69 -16.58
CA GLY A 48 14.77 -14.74 -16.50
C GLY A 48 15.02 -14.25 -15.07
N SER A 49 16.26 -13.85 -14.77
CA SER A 49 16.68 -13.48 -13.40
C SER A 49 15.81 -12.37 -12.80
N ALA A 50 15.48 -11.34 -13.59
CA ALA A 50 14.64 -10.22 -13.15
C ALA A 50 13.19 -10.66 -12.85
N ALA A 51 12.57 -11.45 -13.73
CA ALA A 51 11.22 -11.97 -13.52
C ALA A 51 11.13 -12.85 -12.25
N ARG A 52 12.17 -13.64 -11.98
CA ARG A 52 12.24 -14.42 -10.73
C ARG A 52 12.37 -13.51 -9.51
N ARG A 53 13.19 -12.45 -9.57
CA ARG A 53 13.33 -11.51 -8.47
C ARG A 53 12.01 -10.82 -8.14
N ALA A 54 11.26 -10.39 -9.15
CA ALA A 54 9.95 -9.76 -8.99
C ALA A 54 8.94 -10.73 -8.34
N GLU A 55 8.85 -11.98 -8.84
CA GLU A 55 8.00 -13.04 -8.25
C GLU A 55 8.32 -13.27 -6.77
N LEU A 56 9.61 -13.35 -6.41
CA LEU A 56 10.01 -13.53 -5.01
C LEU A 56 9.72 -12.31 -4.15
N LEU A 57 9.78 -11.10 -4.72
CA LEU A 57 9.44 -9.87 -4.01
C LEU A 57 7.94 -9.81 -3.70
N GLU A 58 7.07 -10.17 -4.64
CA GLU A 58 5.62 -10.26 -4.40
C GLU A 58 5.30 -11.24 -3.25
N LEU A 59 5.97 -12.39 -3.23
CA LEU A 59 5.83 -13.36 -2.15
C LEU A 59 6.42 -12.84 -0.83
N ALA A 60 7.51 -12.07 -0.88
CA ALA A 60 8.08 -11.43 0.30
C ALA A 60 7.10 -10.42 0.91
N VAL A 61 6.47 -9.56 0.10
CA VAL A 61 5.43 -8.62 0.58
C VAL A 61 4.32 -9.38 1.32
N LYS A 62 3.83 -10.50 0.76
CA LYS A 62 2.80 -11.34 1.41
C LYS A 62 3.29 -11.95 2.73
N ALA A 63 4.48 -12.54 2.74
CA ALA A 63 5.07 -13.12 3.94
C ALA A 63 5.23 -12.07 5.06
N PHE A 64 5.72 -10.89 4.69
CA PHE A 64 5.94 -9.77 5.60
C PHE A 64 4.63 -9.19 6.12
N ALA A 65 3.60 -9.02 5.30
CA ALA A 65 2.30 -8.51 5.75
C ALA A 65 1.63 -9.42 6.80
N VAL A 66 1.88 -10.73 6.72
CA VAL A 66 1.37 -11.71 7.69
C VAL A 66 2.24 -11.79 8.95
N LYS A 67 3.57 -11.88 8.78
CA LYS A 67 4.50 -12.12 9.89
C LYS A 67 4.93 -10.85 10.61
N GLY A 68 4.89 -9.72 9.93
CA GLY A 68 5.37 -8.42 10.37
C GLY A 68 6.81 -8.13 9.92
N LEU A 69 7.09 -6.85 9.68
CA LEU A 69 8.37 -6.31 9.20
C LEU A 69 9.59 -6.76 10.03
N ARG A 70 9.42 -6.89 11.36
CA ARG A 70 10.51 -7.28 12.28
C ARG A 70 10.75 -8.80 12.38
N ARG A 71 9.77 -9.63 12.02
CA ARG A 71 9.83 -11.08 12.27
C ARG A 71 10.01 -11.91 11.02
N ALA A 72 9.55 -11.42 9.87
CA ALA A 72 9.67 -12.13 8.61
C ALA A 72 11.15 -12.36 8.23
N VAL A 73 11.42 -13.53 7.65
CA VAL A 73 12.74 -13.98 7.17
C VAL A 73 12.61 -14.73 5.84
N HIS A 74 13.74 -15.06 5.19
CA HIS A 74 13.77 -15.81 3.91
C HIS A 74 13.01 -17.13 3.96
N ALA A 75 13.03 -17.83 5.10
CA ALA A 75 12.29 -19.08 5.30
C ALA A 75 10.77 -18.88 5.18
N ASP A 76 10.23 -17.74 5.59
CA ASP A 76 8.80 -17.44 5.41
C ASP A 76 8.46 -17.23 3.93
N VAL A 77 9.36 -16.61 3.16
CA VAL A 77 9.19 -16.45 1.70
C VAL A 77 9.27 -17.81 1.00
N ALA A 78 10.25 -18.64 1.36
CA ALA A 78 10.41 -19.99 0.82
C ALA A 78 9.19 -20.88 1.11
N ALA A 79 8.48 -20.66 2.22
CA ALA A 79 7.26 -21.39 2.52
C ALA A 79 6.11 -21.10 1.53
N LEU A 80 6.22 -20.05 0.70
CA LEU A 80 5.21 -19.65 -0.29
C LEU A 80 5.54 -20.08 -1.72
N THR A 81 6.63 -20.81 -1.93
CA THR A 81 7.13 -21.13 -3.28
C THR A 81 7.95 -22.41 -3.30
N ASP A 82 8.02 -23.08 -4.45
CA ASP A 82 8.84 -24.28 -4.64
C ASP A 82 10.32 -23.94 -4.95
N VAL A 83 10.84 -22.81 -4.44
CA VAL A 83 12.26 -22.48 -4.54
C VAL A 83 12.95 -22.66 -3.19
N SER A 84 14.20 -23.12 -3.24
CA SER A 84 14.98 -23.34 -2.03
C SER A 84 15.39 -22.03 -1.35
N ILE A 85 15.56 -22.03 -0.03
CA ILE A 85 16.05 -20.88 0.73
C ILE A 85 17.37 -20.30 0.14
N PRO A 86 18.38 -21.11 -0.24
CA PRO A 86 19.58 -20.60 -0.92
C PRO A 86 19.30 -19.86 -2.23
N THR A 87 18.24 -20.24 -2.96
CA THR A 87 17.82 -19.53 -4.17
C THR A 87 17.32 -18.12 -3.83
N ILE A 88 16.60 -17.94 -2.74
CA ILE A 88 16.12 -16.63 -2.28
C ILE A 88 17.29 -15.76 -1.82
N PHE A 89 18.24 -16.35 -1.07
CA PHE A 89 19.48 -15.66 -0.68
C PHE A 89 20.28 -15.12 -1.88
N ARG A 90 20.22 -15.77 -3.05
CA ARG A 90 20.84 -15.24 -4.27
C ARG A 90 20.25 -13.89 -4.72
N TYR A 91 18.98 -13.64 -4.45
CA TYR A 91 18.29 -12.39 -4.83
C TYR A 91 18.25 -11.36 -3.71
N PHE A 92 18.23 -11.82 -2.47
CA PHE A 92 18.20 -11.01 -1.26
C PHE A 92 19.25 -11.57 -0.29
N PRO A 93 20.52 -11.14 -0.38
CA PRO A 93 21.64 -11.78 0.33
C PRO A 93 21.57 -11.75 1.85
N THR A 94 20.87 -10.75 2.41
CA THR A 94 20.69 -10.60 3.86
C THR A 94 19.23 -10.34 4.19
N ARG A 95 18.88 -10.42 5.48
CA ARG A 95 17.52 -10.09 5.95
C ARG A 95 17.22 -8.62 5.70
N GLU A 96 18.21 -7.77 5.90
CA GLU A 96 18.16 -6.33 5.71
C GLU A 96 17.92 -5.99 4.23
N ALA A 97 18.58 -6.70 3.31
CA ALA A 97 18.33 -6.56 1.87
C ALA A 97 16.91 -6.98 1.47
N LEU A 98 16.37 -8.03 2.12
CA LEU A 98 14.99 -8.47 1.90
C LEU A 98 13.97 -7.45 2.45
N VAL A 99 14.17 -6.99 3.68
CA VAL A 99 13.38 -5.90 4.29
C VAL A 99 13.42 -4.67 3.38
N SER A 100 14.61 -4.28 2.91
CA SER A 100 14.77 -3.11 2.06
C SER A 100 13.96 -3.21 0.79
N ALA A 101 14.03 -4.35 0.11
CA ALA A 101 13.27 -4.58 -1.11
C ALA A 101 11.75 -4.53 -0.86
N VAL A 102 11.28 -5.04 0.29
CA VAL A 102 9.86 -4.97 0.67
C VAL A 102 9.42 -3.53 0.93
N LEU A 103 10.20 -2.76 1.69
CA LEU A 103 9.91 -1.35 1.97
C LEU A 103 9.93 -0.49 0.70
N GLU A 104 10.89 -0.74 -0.19
CA GLU A 104 10.95 -0.11 -1.52
C GLU A 104 9.74 -0.49 -2.38
N ALA A 105 9.29 -1.74 -2.34
CA ALA A 105 8.07 -2.17 -3.04
C ALA A 105 6.84 -1.44 -2.50
N VAL A 106 6.73 -1.26 -1.18
CA VAL A 106 5.64 -0.51 -0.55
C VAL A 106 5.65 0.95 -1.00
N ALA A 107 6.80 1.60 -0.96
CA ALA A 107 6.96 2.98 -1.43
C ALA A 107 6.63 3.10 -2.93
N ALA A 108 7.14 2.20 -3.77
CA ALA A 108 6.90 2.22 -5.22
C ALA A 108 5.42 2.00 -5.57
N PHE A 109 4.74 1.10 -4.84
CA PHE A 109 3.30 0.90 -5.00
C PHE A 109 2.52 2.17 -4.69
N TRP A 110 2.86 2.85 -3.60
CA TRP A 110 2.24 4.12 -3.21
C TRP A 110 2.51 5.22 -4.23
N TYR A 111 3.76 5.47 -4.60
CA TYR A 111 4.12 6.50 -5.57
C TYR A 111 3.51 6.24 -6.95
N GLY A 112 3.47 4.99 -7.40
CA GLY A 112 2.79 4.63 -8.64
C GLY A 112 1.30 5.01 -8.60
N GLY A 113 0.64 4.82 -7.45
CA GLY A 113 -0.73 5.25 -7.22
C GLY A 113 -0.91 6.77 -7.28
N VAL A 114 -0.07 7.52 -6.56
CA VAL A 114 -0.12 8.99 -6.54
C VAL A 114 0.19 9.56 -7.93
N ILE A 115 1.31 9.17 -8.52
CA ILE A 115 1.80 9.68 -9.82
C ILE A 115 0.77 9.43 -10.92
N ALA A 116 0.19 8.24 -10.99
CA ALA A 116 -0.78 7.89 -12.02
C ALA A 116 -2.11 8.67 -11.91
N ARG A 117 -2.28 9.50 -10.89
CA ARG A 117 -3.47 10.36 -10.66
C ARG A 117 -3.11 11.83 -10.48
N LEU A 118 -1.83 12.19 -10.65
CA LEU A 118 -1.47 13.60 -10.75
C LEU A 118 -2.13 14.19 -12.00
N PRO A 119 -2.78 15.37 -11.89
CA PRO A 119 -3.41 16.01 -13.02
C PRO A 119 -2.35 16.47 -14.03
N GLU A 120 -2.57 16.14 -15.31
CA GLU A 120 -1.79 16.68 -16.43
C GLU A 120 -2.13 18.16 -16.67
N ASP A 121 -3.42 18.49 -16.54
CA ASP A 121 -3.92 19.86 -16.64
C ASP A 121 -3.52 20.68 -15.39
N PRO A 122 -2.69 21.73 -15.54
CA PRO A 122 -2.28 22.57 -14.42
C PRO A 122 -3.43 23.41 -13.83
N ASP A 123 -4.53 23.60 -14.56
CA ASP A 123 -5.69 24.39 -14.14
C ASP A 123 -6.81 23.53 -13.52
N GLN A 124 -6.61 22.21 -13.45
CA GLN A 124 -7.54 21.32 -12.77
C GLN A 124 -7.72 21.74 -11.31
N ASN A 125 -8.97 21.80 -10.86
CA ASN A 125 -9.30 22.13 -9.48
C ASN A 125 -8.55 21.18 -8.52
N PRO A 126 -7.65 21.69 -7.66
CA PRO A 126 -6.79 20.88 -6.80
C PRO A 126 -7.61 20.05 -5.80
N ARG A 127 -8.79 20.53 -5.38
CA ARG A 127 -9.71 19.78 -4.50
C ARG A 127 -10.14 18.46 -5.14
N VAL A 128 -10.50 18.51 -6.42
CA VAL A 128 -10.94 17.33 -7.19
C VAL A 128 -9.78 16.36 -7.39
N ALA A 129 -8.60 16.89 -7.76
CA ALA A 129 -7.40 16.08 -7.96
C ALA A 129 -6.98 15.35 -6.67
N LEU A 130 -6.93 16.07 -5.55
CA LEU A 130 -6.58 15.51 -4.23
C LEU A 130 -7.57 14.44 -3.80
N TYR A 131 -8.87 14.69 -3.99
CA TYR A 131 -9.92 13.69 -3.71
C TYR A 131 -9.72 12.42 -4.54
N ALA A 132 -9.49 12.56 -5.85
CA ALA A 132 -9.28 11.44 -6.76
C ALA A 132 -8.04 10.61 -6.39
N ILE A 133 -6.94 11.27 -6.01
CA ILE A 133 -5.71 10.59 -5.57
C ILE A 133 -5.98 9.72 -4.34
N VAL A 134 -6.57 10.29 -3.29
CA VAL A 134 -6.82 9.55 -2.04
C VAL A 134 -7.81 8.41 -2.24
N VAL A 135 -8.92 8.65 -2.96
CA VAL A 135 -9.90 7.58 -3.25
C VAL A 135 -9.23 6.45 -4.03
N SER A 136 -8.42 6.76 -5.05
CA SER A 136 -7.69 5.74 -5.80
C SER A 136 -6.71 4.95 -4.93
N LEU A 137 -6.02 5.60 -3.98
CA LEU A 137 -5.15 4.91 -3.04
C LEU A 137 -5.95 3.94 -2.15
N GLY A 138 -7.13 4.37 -1.69
CA GLY A 138 -8.05 3.50 -0.95
C GLY A 138 -8.48 2.27 -1.75
N GLU A 139 -8.85 2.44 -3.01
CA GLU A 139 -9.19 1.32 -3.91
C GLU A 139 -7.99 0.40 -4.17
N MET A 140 -6.79 0.97 -4.32
CA MET A 140 -5.56 0.20 -4.48
C MET A 140 -5.28 -0.67 -3.26
N PHE A 141 -5.50 -0.15 -2.06
CA PHE A 141 -5.37 -0.88 -0.81
C PHE A 141 -6.42 -1.95 -0.61
N GLN A 142 -7.66 -1.75 -1.08
CA GLN A 142 -8.66 -2.81 -1.09
C GLN A 142 -8.23 -4.00 -1.96
N ARG A 143 -7.58 -3.72 -3.10
CA ARG A 143 -7.10 -4.77 -4.01
C ARG A 143 -5.80 -5.43 -3.54
N ASN A 144 -4.97 -4.71 -2.77
CA ASN A 144 -3.65 -5.14 -2.32
C ASN A 144 -3.44 -4.80 -0.82
N PRO A 145 -4.19 -5.45 0.09
CA PRO A 145 -4.22 -5.10 1.51
C PRO A 145 -2.91 -5.37 2.27
N GLU A 146 -2.02 -6.19 1.70
CA GLU A 146 -0.66 -6.39 2.20
C GLU A 146 0.13 -5.09 2.24
N PHE A 147 -0.05 -4.20 1.25
CA PHE A 147 0.62 -2.91 1.20
C PHE A 147 0.11 -1.96 2.28
N ALA A 148 -1.21 -1.88 2.48
CA ALA A 148 -1.81 -1.10 3.56
C ALA A 148 -1.36 -1.61 4.94
N THR A 149 -1.29 -2.94 5.11
CA THR A 149 -0.86 -3.56 6.36
C THR A 149 0.60 -3.22 6.68
N LEU A 150 1.49 -3.35 5.69
CA LEU A 150 2.91 -3.03 5.86
C LEU A 150 3.15 -1.55 6.07
N TRP A 151 2.41 -0.69 5.38
CA TRP A 151 2.52 0.76 5.57
C TRP A 151 2.10 1.17 7.00
N LEU A 152 0.96 0.67 7.49
CA LEU A 152 0.48 0.91 8.86
C LEU A 152 1.43 0.32 9.92
N GLU A 153 2.06 -0.83 9.65
CA GLU A 153 3.07 -1.36 10.57
C GLU A 153 4.31 -0.47 10.57
N TRP A 154 4.82 -0.12 9.39
CA TRP A 154 6.03 0.69 9.22
C TRP A 154 5.91 2.05 9.93
N SER A 155 4.75 2.70 9.84
CA SER A 155 4.48 3.98 10.50
C SER A 155 4.55 3.94 12.03
N SER A 156 4.64 2.76 12.63
CA SER A 156 4.63 2.54 14.09
C SER A 156 5.92 1.90 14.63
N ILE A 157 6.88 1.57 13.76
CA ILE A 157 8.15 0.99 14.19
C ILE A 157 9.10 2.12 14.62
N GLY A 158 9.47 2.12 15.90
CA GLY A 158 10.40 3.11 16.49
C GLY A 158 11.88 2.79 16.37
N ASP A 159 12.26 1.76 15.60
CA ASP A 159 13.66 1.46 15.27
C ASP A 159 14.20 2.52 14.30
N GLU A 160 15.41 3.03 14.55
CA GLU A 160 15.96 4.21 13.87
C GLU A 160 16.06 4.04 12.35
N ASP A 161 16.49 2.86 11.89
CA ASP A 161 16.62 2.58 10.45
C ASP A 161 15.27 2.54 9.75
N TYR A 162 14.25 1.93 10.37
CA TYR A 162 12.89 1.91 9.84
C TYR A 162 12.29 3.31 9.84
N TRP A 163 12.50 4.07 10.92
CA TRP A 163 11.95 5.41 11.08
C TRP A 163 12.55 6.40 10.07
N CYS A 164 13.87 6.36 9.88
CA CYS A 164 14.55 7.19 8.88
C CYS A 164 13.96 6.98 7.48
N ARG A 165 13.86 5.72 7.05
CA ARG A 165 13.30 5.37 5.74
C ARG A 165 11.80 5.70 5.62
N TYR A 166 11.05 5.59 6.72
CA TYR A 166 9.64 5.99 6.76
C TYR A 166 9.51 7.50 6.54
N ASN A 167 10.34 8.31 7.20
CA ASN A 167 10.33 9.76 7.02
C ASN A 167 10.74 10.16 5.61
N GLU A 168 11.76 9.52 5.02
CA GLU A 168 12.10 9.76 3.61
C GLU A 168 10.94 9.45 2.66
N PHE A 169 10.18 8.40 2.95
CA PHE A 169 8.98 8.05 2.20
C PHE A 169 7.87 9.10 2.35
N ILE A 170 7.57 9.48 3.59
CA ILE A 170 6.52 10.46 3.91
C ILE A 170 6.88 11.88 3.40
N ASP A 171 8.14 12.29 3.47
CA ASP A 171 8.56 13.61 2.98
C ASP A 171 8.38 13.74 1.47
N ARG A 172 8.66 12.68 0.70
CA ARG A 172 8.39 12.65 -0.75
C ARG A 172 6.90 12.69 -1.04
N ASP A 173 6.09 11.99 -0.24
CA ASP A 173 4.64 12.02 -0.38
C ASP A 173 4.09 13.42 -0.11
N ILE A 174 4.47 14.03 1.03
CA ILE A 174 4.13 15.40 1.39
C ILE A 174 4.52 16.38 0.28
N ALA A 175 5.70 16.21 -0.34
CA ALA A 175 6.16 17.07 -1.42
C ALA A 175 5.23 17.02 -2.65
N ALA A 176 4.71 15.84 -3.00
CA ALA A 176 3.76 15.68 -4.10
C ALA A 176 2.42 16.39 -3.81
N TYR A 177 1.86 16.21 -2.62
CA TYR A 177 0.64 16.92 -2.19
C TYR A 177 0.86 18.44 -2.11
N ARG A 178 2.00 18.87 -1.57
CA ARG A 178 2.37 20.30 -1.48
C ARG A 178 2.45 20.93 -2.87
N MET A 179 3.00 20.22 -3.86
CA MET A 179 3.06 20.72 -5.24
C MET A 179 1.66 21.00 -5.79
N LEU A 180 0.69 20.10 -5.59
CA LEU A 180 -0.69 20.31 -6.03
C LEU A 180 -1.36 21.49 -5.34
N ILE A 181 -1.15 21.63 -4.03
CA ILE A 181 -1.68 22.74 -3.26
C ILE A 181 -1.07 24.06 -3.74
N GLN A 182 0.24 24.11 -4.02
CA GLN A 182 0.90 25.31 -4.54
C GLN A 182 0.39 25.70 -5.93
N ARG A 183 0.12 24.73 -6.82
CA ARG A 183 -0.56 25.00 -8.10
C ARG A 183 -1.92 25.64 -7.86
N GLY A 184 -2.71 25.06 -6.95
CA GLY A 184 -3.99 25.59 -6.49
C GLY A 184 -3.95 27.03 -5.95
N LYS A 185 -2.83 27.41 -5.31
CA LYS A 185 -2.60 28.78 -4.85
C LYS A 185 -2.28 29.71 -6.02
N ALA A 186 -1.47 29.27 -6.97
CA ALA A 186 -1.04 30.06 -8.13
C ALA A 186 -2.20 30.40 -9.08
N ASN A 187 -3.17 29.51 -9.24
CA ASN A 187 -4.36 29.68 -10.09
C ASN A 187 -5.62 30.12 -9.30
N GLY A 188 -5.47 30.47 -8.02
CA GLY A 188 -6.52 31.12 -7.23
C GLY A 188 -7.61 30.20 -6.65
N TYR A 189 -7.52 28.88 -6.83
CA TYR A 189 -8.45 27.93 -6.18
C TYR A 189 -8.27 27.81 -4.67
N ILE A 190 -7.06 28.08 -4.17
CA ILE A 190 -6.69 27.97 -2.77
C ILE A 190 -6.18 29.33 -2.27
N ALA A 191 -6.59 29.73 -1.07
CA ALA A 191 -6.17 30.98 -0.46
C ALA A 191 -4.63 31.08 -0.40
N SER A 192 -4.08 32.24 -0.80
CA SER A 192 -2.65 32.50 -0.78
C SER A 192 -2.05 32.42 0.64
N SER A 193 -2.86 32.65 1.67
CA SER A 193 -2.50 32.56 3.09
C SER A 193 -2.42 31.13 3.64
N LEU A 194 -2.94 30.10 2.94
CA LEU A 194 -2.88 28.72 3.41
C LEU A 194 -1.43 28.22 3.46
N ASP A 195 -1.03 27.61 4.58
CA ASP A 195 0.24 26.87 4.66
C ASP A 195 0.11 25.53 3.91
N ALA A 196 0.70 25.49 2.70
CA ALA A 196 0.66 24.32 1.84
C ALA A 196 1.35 23.09 2.45
N THR A 197 2.36 23.27 3.30
CA THR A 197 3.07 22.16 3.94
C THR A 197 2.24 21.58 5.06
N ALA A 198 1.62 22.43 5.89
CA ALA A 198 0.70 21.97 6.94
C ALA A 198 -0.52 21.25 6.35
N ALA A 199 -1.12 21.80 5.29
CA ALA A 199 -2.23 21.17 4.58
C ALA A 199 -1.83 19.81 3.98
N ALA A 200 -0.68 19.71 3.31
CA ALA A 200 -0.16 18.46 2.78
C ALA A 200 0.07 17.41 3.88
N ARG A 201 0.64 17.81 5.02
CA ARG A 201 0.83 16.93 6.19
C ARG A 201 -0.49 16.43 6.74
N LEU A 202 -1.52 17.28 6.81
CA LEU A 202 -2.86 16.86 7.24
C LEU A 202 -3.40 15.77 6.31
N ILE A 203 -3.31 15.97 4.99
CA ILE A 203 -3.81 15.02 3.98
C ILE A 203 -3.08 13.67 4.06
N VAL A 204 -1.75 13.69 4.13
CA VAL A 204 -0.93 12.48 4.25
C VAL A 204 -1.21 11.76 5.57
N GLY A 205 -1.28 12.50 6.67
CA GLY A 205 -1.59 11.96 7.99
C GLY A 205 -2.97 11.29 8.03
N GLN A 206 -4.00 11.90 7.45
CA GLN A 206 -5.34 11.31 7.41
C GLN A 206 -5.46 10.12 6.45
N SER A 207 -4.53 9.96 5.50
CA SER A 207 -4.47 8.75 4.68
C SER A 207 -4.16 7.50 5.53
N LEU A 208 -3.43 7.62 6.64
CA LEU A 208 -3.27 6.52 7.62
C LEU A 208 -4.61 6.17 8.27
N THR A 209 -5.41 7.18 8.63
CA THR A 209 -6.77 6.98 9.16
C THR A 209 -7.64 6.25 8.13
N VAL A 210 -7.58 6.64 6.85
CA VAL A 210 -8.30 5.95 5.76
C VAL A 210 -7.86 4.49 5.65
N ALA A 211 -6.56 4.20 5.67
CA ALA A 211 -6.06 2.82 5.65
C ALA A 211 -6.52 2.01 6.87
N ALA A 212 -6.60 2.63 8.06
CA ALA A 212 -7.16 1.99 9.25
C ALA A 212 -8.67 1.74 9.13
N MET A 213 -9.45 2.68 8.59
CA MET A 213 -10.88 2.51 8.32
C MET A 213 -11.14 1.37 7.33
N LEU A 214 -10.37 1.33 6.23
CA LEU A 214 -10.41 0.23 5.28
C LEU A 214 -10.11 -1.09 5.97
N ARG A 215 -9.05 -1.16 6.77
CA ARG A 215 -8.72 -2.36 7.54
C ARG A 215 -9.82 -2.75 8.53
N ASN A 216 -10.58 -1.80 9.08
CA ASN A 216 -11.69 -2.09 9.98
C ASN A 216 -12.98 -2.47 9.23
N GLY A 217 -12.97 -2.50 7.90
CA GLY A 217 -14.14 -2.82 7.09
C GLY A 217 -15.22 -1.74 7.13
N MET A 218 -14.82 -0.48 7.36
CA MET A 218 -15.76 0.65 7.36
C MET A 218 -16.45 0.77 5.99
N PRO A 219 -17.74 1.15 5.96
CA PRO A 219 -18.47 1.36 4.71
C PRO A 219 -17.78 2.36 3.77
N THR A 220 -17.80 2.09 2.47
CA THR A 220 -17.10 2.92 1.47
C THR A 220 -17.65 4.34 1.39
N ASP A 221 -18.95 4.52 1.60
CA ASP A 221 -19.61 5.82 1.68
C ASP A 221 -19.14 6.63 2.90
N GLU A 222 -18.96 5.99 4.05
CA GLU A 222 -18.41 6.61 5.25
C GLU A 222 -16.93 7.03 5.06
N ILE A 223 -16.11 6.14 4.48
CA ILE A 223 -14.73 6.46 4.11
C ILE A 223 -14.68 7.63 3.13
N ASN A 224 -15.52 7.61 2.09
CA ASN A 224 -15.57 8.68 1.11
C ASN A 224 -16.05 10.00 1.70
N ALA A 225 -16.97 9.97 2.67
CA ALA A 225 -17.41 11.16 3.40
C ALA A 225 -16.27 11.72 4.26
N PHE A 226 -15.54 10.85 4.97
CA PHE A 226 -14.35 11.24 5.73
C PHE A 226 -13.27 11.87 4.83
N ILE A 227 -12.99 11.26 3.67
CA ILE A 227 -12.02 11.79 2.70
C ILE A 227 -12.41 13.20 2.22
N ARG A 228 -13.67 13.41 1.85
CA ARG A 228 -14.15 14.76 1.46
C ARG A 228 -13.96 15.76 2.60
N PHE A 229 -14.38 15.38 3.80
CA PHE A 229 -14.30 16.24 4.97
C PHE A 229 -12.87 16.71 5.27
N TYR A 230 -11.91 15.79 5.37
CA TYR A 230 -10.56 16.20 5.75
C TYR A 230 -9.82 16.93 4.62
N ILE A 231 -10.13 16.66 3.35
CA ILE A 231 -9.58 17.42 2.22
C ILE A 231 -10.12 18.85 2.27
N ASP A 232 -11.41 19.03 2.49
CA ASP A 232 -12.01 20.37 2.60
C ASP A 232 -11.42 21.15 3.79
N ALA A 233 -11.28 20.49 4.94
CA ALA A 233 -10.62 21.06 6.11
C ALA A 233 -9.14 21.41 5.84
N ALA A 234 -8.39 20.54 5.16
CA ALA A 234 -6.98 20.79 4.80
C ALA A 234 -6.81 22.00 3.89
N LEU A 235 -7.76 22.23 2.99
CA LEU A 235 -7.72 23.30 1.99
C LEU A 235 -8.37 24.60 2.49
N GLY A 236 -8.97 24.60 3.68
CA GLY A 236 -9.65 25.76 4.26
C GLY A 236 -11.02 26.06 3.64
N PHE A 237 -11.66 25.07 3.00
CA PHE A 237 -13.03 25.20 2.53
C PHE A 237 -14.01 25.10 3.70
N SER A 238 -15.16 25.79 3.60
CA SER A 238 -16.18 25.76 4.64
C SER A 238 -16.70 24.34 4.85
N ILE A 239 -16.58 23.84 6.08
CA ILE A 239 -17.03 22.51 6.52
C ILE A 239 -18.41 22.54 7.19
N LEU A 240 -19.07 23.70 7.24
CA LEU A 240 -20.40 23.84 7.82
C LEU A 240 -21.43 23.20 6.89
N THR A 241 -22.01 22.07 7.29
CA THR A 241 -23.25 21.59 6.71
C THR A 241 -24.34 22.59 7.09
N SER A 242 -25.01 23.19 6.11
CA SER A 242 -26.25 23.90 6.37
C SER A 242 -27.22 22.93 7.04
N SER A 243 -27.48 23.16 8.33
CA SER A 243 -28.54 22.48 9.10
C SER A 243 -29.91 22.81 8.55
#